data_AF-A0A353E1A7-F1
#
_entry.id   AF-A0A353E1A7-F1
#
_cell.length_a   1.000
_cell.length_b   1.000
_cell.length_c   1.000
_cell.angle_alpha   90.00
_cell.angle_beta   90.00
_cell.angle_gamma   90.00
#
_symmetry.space_group_name_H-M   'P 1'
#
loop_
_entity.id
_entity.type
_entity.pdbx_description
1 polymer ?
#
loop_
_entity_poly.entity_id
_entity_poly.type
_entity_poly.pdbx_seq_one_letter_code
_entity_poly.pdbx_strand_id
1 'polypeptide(L)'
;MLRVLFRRFVSFCLLFLVLTGCATSTIVNLTPPSLPKSEDGLYRFEASWESNQRSILEESLQAFVVLDGVQYPMEPVSVADHRWEALLPLSSSRTDHLYQLKFNYLSKQFPQPKPDSLRSEAFSLEIEE
;
A
#
# COMPACT_ATOMS: atom_id res chain seq x y z
N MET A 1 -15.26 -47.32 -18.81
CA MET A 1 -15.01 -46.99 -17.39
C MET A 1 -13.84 -45.99 -17.21
N LEU A 2 -12.68 -46.23 -17.81
CA LEU A 2 -11.47 -45.40 -17.69
C LEU A 2 -11.63 -43.91 -18.09
N ARG A 3 -12.38 -43.62 -19.17
CA ARG A 3 -12.67 -42.23 -19.62
C ARG A 3 -13.53 -41.41 -18.64
N VAL A 4 -14.43 -42.07 -17.90
CA VAL A 4 -15.31 -41.41 -16.91
C VAL A 4 -14.56 -41.10 -15.62
N LEU A 5 -13.66 -42.00 -15.21
CA LEU A 5 -12.73 -41.79 -14.11
C LEU A 5 -11.74 -40.64 -14.41
N PHE A 6 -11.19 -40.59 -15.62
CA PHE A 6 -10.30 -39.51 -16.05
C PHE A 6 -11.00 -38.14 -16.06
N ARG A 7 -12.25 -38.07 -16.55
CA ARG A 7 -13.03 -36.80 -16.56
C ARG A 7 -13.37 -36.30 -15.15
N ARG A 8 -13.68 -37.20 -14.22
CA ARG A 8 -13.93 -36.85 -12.80
C ARG A 8 -12.66 -36.40 -12.10
N PHE A 9 -11.53 -37.04 -12.40
CA PHE A 9 -10.22 -36.66 -11.86
C PHE A 9 -9.79 -35.27 -12.33
N VAL A 10 -9.93 -34.97 -13.63
CA VAL A 10 -9.67 -33.63 -14.19
C VAL A 10 -10.57 -32.57 -13.55
N SER A 11 -11.87 -32.87 -13.38
CA SER A 11 -12.80 -31.93 -12.75
C SER A 11 -12.48 -31.67 -11.27
N PHE A 12 -11.97 -32.69 -10.57
CA PHE A 12 -11.54 -32.56 -9.18
C PHE A 12 -10.25 -31.72 -9.09
N CYS A 13 -9.23 -32.00 -9.92
CA CYS A 13 -8.02 -31.19 -9.99
C CYS A 13 -8.30 -29.71 -10.34
N LEU A 14 -9.26 -29.44 -11.24
CA LEU A 14 -9.67 -28.08 -11.56
C LEU A 14 -10.28 -27.36 -10.35
N LEU A 15 -11.05 -28.07 -9.51
CA LEU A 15 -11.65 -27.51 -8.30
C LEU A 15 -10.58 -27.13 -7.25
N PHE A 16 -9.50 -27.91 -7.12
CA PHE A 16 -8.40 -27.57 -6.20
C PHE A 16 -7.55 -26.40 -6.68
N LEU A 17 -7.41 -26.19 -7.99
CA LEU A 17 -6.68 -25.05 -8.54
C LEU A 17 -7.36 -23.71 -8.26
N VAL A 18 -8.68 -23.69 -8.05
CA VAL A 18 -9.42 -22.46 -7.69
C VAL A 18 -9.22 -22.08 -6.22
N LEU A 19 -8.77 -23.00 -5.36
CA LEU A 19 -8.57 -22.73 -3.93
C LEU A 19 -7.23 -22.03 -3.62
N THR A 20 -6.33 -21.87 -4.59
CA THR A 20 -5.11 -21.08 -4.40
C THR A 20 -5.39 -19.62 -4.72
N GLY A 21 -5.67 -18.80 -3.69
CA GLY A 21 -5.75 -17.35 -3.83
C GLY A 21 -4.38 -16.74 -4.14
N CYS A 22 -4.33 -15.72 -5.00
CA CYS A 22 -3.11 -14.95 -5.23
C CYS A 22 -2.77 -14.12 -3.98
N ALA A 23 -1.50 -14.19 -3.55
CA ALA A 23 -0.97 -13.27 -2.55
C ALA A 23 -0.82 -11.89 -3.18
N THR A 24 -1.46 -10.89 -2.60
CA THR A 24 -1.50 -9.50 -3.08
C THR A 24 -1.35 -8.54 -1.92
N SER A 25 -0.62 -7.47 -2.17
CA SER A 25 -0.50 -6.33 -1.27
C SER A 25 -0.79 -5.06 -2.05
N THR A 26 -1.55 -4.15 -1.46
CA THR A 26 -2.03 -2.92 -2.09
C THR A 26 -1.85 -1.76 -1.12
N ILE A 27 -1.50 -0.60 -1.68
CA ILE A 27 -1.49 0.67 -0.94
C ILE A 27 -2.74 1.43 -1.34
N VAL A 28 -3.56 1.82 -0.36
CA VAL A 28 -4.74 2.65 -0.58
C VAL A 28 -4.39 4.08 -0.24
N ASN A 29 -4.55 4.99 -1.19
CA ASN A 29 -4.43 6.42 -0.93
C ASN A 29 -5.71 6.94 -0.28
N LEU A 30 -5.58 7.47 0.94
CA LEU A 30 -6.69 8.06 1.69
C LEU A 30 -6.65 9.59 1.68
N THR A 31 -5.59 10.17 1.10
CA THR A 31 -5.47 11.62 0.91
C THR A 31 -6.48 12.08 -0.15
N PRO A 32 -7.32 13.09 0.14
CA PRO A 32 -8.16 13.70 -0.88
C PRO A 32 -7.33 14.20 -2.08
N PRO A 33 -7.86 14.11 -3.31
CA PRO A 33 -7.16 14.60 -4.50
C PRO A 33 -6.99 16.12 -4.51
N SER A 34 -7.85 16.84 -3.78
CA SER A 34 -7.74 18.27 -3.55
C SER A 34 -7.96 18.63 -2.08
N LEU A 35 -7.28 19.67 -1.60
CA LEU A 35 -7.41 20.19 -0.25
C LEU A 35 -7.50 21.73 -0.29
N PRO A 36 -8.30 22.35 0.60
CA PRO A 36 -8.31 23.80 0.72
C PRO A 36 -6.95 24.28 1.22
N LYS A 37 -6.55 25.48 0.80
CA LYS A 37 -5.32 26.12 1.26
C LYS A 37 -5.28 26.25 2.78
N SER A 38 -4.27 25.65 3.40
CA SER A 38 -4.03 25.78 4.83
C SER A 38 -3.29 27.07 5.17
N GLU A 39 -3.66 27.74 6.27
CA GLU A 39 -2.99 28.95 6.77
C GLU A 39 -1.54 28.68 7.22
N ASP A 40 -1.27 27.48 7.75
CA ASP A 40 0.06 27.04 8.21
C ASP A 40 0.89 26.37 7.10
N GLY A 41 0.30 26.15 5.92
CA GLY A 41 0.92 25.47 4.79
C GLY A 41 1.18 23.98 5.02
N LEU A 42 0.57 23.38 6.04
CA LEU A 42 0.69 21.96 6.38
C LEU A 42 -0.47 21.17 5.79
N TYR A 43 -0.14 20.04 5.16
CA TYR A 43 -1.11 19.17 4.53
C TYR A 43 -0.94 17.74 5.02
N ARG A 44 -2.07 17.09 5.28
CA ARG A 44 -2.09 15.71 5.77
C ARG A 44 -2.14 14.75 4.59
N PHE A 45 -1.19 13.82 4.59
CA PHE A 45 -1.15 12.68 3.70
C PHE A 45 -1.53 11.43 4.48
N GLU A 46 -2.39 10.61 3.90
CA GLU A 46 -2.90 9.41 4.55
C GLU A 46 -2.84 8.21 3.60
N ALA A 47 -2.51 7.05 4.17
CA ALA A 47 -2.41 5.81 3.43
C ALA A 47 -2.92 4.64 4.27
N SER A 48 -3.47 3.63 3.60
CA SER A 48 -3.73 2.31 4.17
C SER A 48 -2.88 1.23 3.52
N TRP A 49 -2.55 0.19 4.29
CA TRP A 49 -1.92 -1.02 3.80
C TRP A 49 -2.90 -2.18 3.83
N GLU A 50 -3.16 -2.79 2.67
CA GLU A 50 -4.04 -3.97 2.58
C GLU A 50 -3.26 -5.14 1.99
N SER A 51 -3.18 -6.25 2.73
CA SER A 51 -2.48 -7.44 2.25
C SER A 51 -3.13 -8.73 2.76
N ASN A 52 -3.16 -9.74 1.90
CA ASN A 52 -3.47 -11.12 2.30
C ASN A 52 -2.19 -11.98 2.42
N GLN A 53 -1.02 -11.38 2.28
CA GLN A 53 0.27 -12.05 2.21
C GLN A 53 0.83 -12.36 3.60
N ARG A 54 0.70 -13.62 4.04
CA ARG A 54 1.13 -14.08 5.36
C ARG A 54 2.65 -14.05 5.62
N SER A 55 3.44 -13.90 4.56
CA SER A 55 4.90 -13.79 4.68
C SER A 55 5.33 -12.41 5.16
N ILE A 56 4.49 -11.39 5.15
CA ILE A 56 4.85 -10.05 5.65
C ILE A 56 4.93 -10.07 7.18
N LEU A 57 5.94 -9.39 7.74
CA LEU A 57 6.03 -9.05 9.16
C LEU A 57 5.37 -7.68 9.35
N GLU A 58 4.11 -7.67 9.78
CA GLU A 58 3.29 -6.45 9.89
C GLU A 58 3.92 -5.41 10.81
N GLU A 59 4.58 -5.83 11.90
CA GLU A 59 5.27 -4.97 12.86
C GLU A 59 6.49 -4.23 12.25
N SER A 60 6.95 -4.66 11.07
CA SER A 60 8.07 -4.05 10.37
C SER A 60 7.65 -3.00 9.33
N LEU A 61 6.34 -2.80 9.13
CA LEU A 61 5.81 -1.84 8.16
C LEU A 61 6.25 -0.42 8.49
N GLN A 62 6.90 0.23 7.53
CA GLN A 62 7.28 1.62 7.58
C GLN A 62 6.71 2.33 6.35
N ALA A 63 5.85 3.30 6.58
CA ALA A 63 5.19 4.07 5.54
C ALA A 63 5.91 5.40 5.27
N PHE A 64 5.89 5.82 4.01
CA PHE A 64 6.51 7.06 3.55
C PHE A 64 5.66 7.75 2.50
N VAL A 65 5.59 9.08 2.58
CA VAL A 65 5.22 9.93 1.45
C VAL A 65 6.49 10.25 0.67
N VAL A 66 6.47 10.00 -0.62
CA VAL A 66 7.57 10.37 -1.52
C VAL A 66 7.14 11.58 -2.33
N LEU A 67 7.63 12.76 -1.95
CA LEU A 67 7.30 14.04 -2.54
C LEU A 67 8.57 14.66 -3.11
N ASP A 68 8.56 15.07 -4.38
CA ASP A 68 9.73 15.60 -5.10
C ASP A 68 10.99 14.70 -4.98
N GLY A 69 10.80 13.38 -4.89
CA GLY A 69 11.87 12.37 -4.73
C GLY A 69 12.39 12.19 -3.30
N VAL A 70 11.95 13.00 -2.35
CA VAL A 70 12.30 12.92 -0.93
C VAL A 70 11.29 12.03 -0.19
N GLN A 71 11.78 11.11 0.66
CA GLN A 71 10.95 10.23 1.48
C GLN A 71 10.72 10.85 2.86
N TYR A 72 9.47 11.14 3.18
CA TYR A 72 9.03 11.63 4.49
C TYR A 72 8.33 10.50 5.24
N PRO A 73 8.75 10.15 6.47
CA PRO A 73 8.15 9.08 7.23
C PRO A 73 6.71 9.42 7.63
N MET A 74 5.85 8.41 7.65
CA MET A 74 4.48 8.49 8.17
C MET A 74 4.38 7.72 9.48
N GLU A 75 3.49 8.18 10.35
CA GLU A 75 3.24 7.58 11.66
C GLU A 75 1.98 6.71 11.61
N PRO A 76 1.96 5.54 12.28
CA PRO A 76 0.75 4.72 12.38
C PRO A 76 -0.31 5.43 13.22
N VAL A 77 -1.57 5.35 12.80
CA VAL A 77 -2.68 6.00 13.50
C VAL A 77 -3.22 5.06 14.58
N SER A 78 -3.11 5.46 15.85
CA SER A 78 -3.40 4.61 17.01
C SER A 78 -4.83 4.06 17.10
N VAL A 79 -5.80 4.72 16.45
CA VAL A 79 -7.23 4.36 16.50
C VAL A 79 -7.70 3.62 15.25
N ALA A 80 -6.82 3.42 14.25
CA ALA A 80 -7.16 2.78 12.99
C ALA A 80 -6.05 1.80 12.58
N ASP A 81 -6.38 0.52 12.57
CA ASP A 81 -5.45 -0.51 12.10
C ASP A 81 -5.07 -0.26 10.64
N HIS A 82 -3.80 -0.52 10.31
CA HIS A 82 -3.28 -0.39 8.95
C HIS A 82 -3.47 0.99 8.30
N ARG A 83 -3.53 2.08 9.10
CA ARG A 83 -3.54 3.46 8.59
C ARG A 83 -2.32 4.21 9.09
N TRP A 84 -1.72 4.99 8.19
CA TRP A 84 -0.60 5.88 8.48
C TRP A 84 -0.92 7.30 8.02
N GLU A 85 -0.36 8.28 8.72
CA GLU A 85 -0.48 9.69 8.36
C GLU A 85 0.85 10.45 8.49
N ALA A 86 1.03 11.47 7.67
CA ALA A 86 2.11 12.45 7.80
C ALA A 86 1.57 13.85 7.57
N LEU A 87 2.05 14.81 8.35
CA LEU A 87 1.75 16.22 8.18
C LEU A 87 2.99 16.91 7.60
N LEU A 88 2.90 17.38 6.36
CA LEU A 88 4.06 17.89 5.62
C LEU A 88 3.82 19.32 5.11
N PRO A 89 4.84 20.19 5.16
CA PRO A 89 4.77 21.50 4.54
C PRO A 89 4.84 21.38 3.02
N LEU A 90 3.90 22.03 2.32
CA LEU A 90 3.93 22.16 0.86
C LEU A 90 4.31 23.58 0.46
N SER A 91 5.06 23.70 -0.63
CA SER A 91 5.46 25.00 -1.16
C SER A 91 4.24 25.76 -1.70
N SER A 92 3.96 26.96 -1.19
CA SER A 92 2.84 27.81 -1.63
C SER A 92 2.97 28.37 -3.07
N SER A 93 4.07 28.06 -3.76
CA SER A 93 4.33 28.51 -5.13
C SER A 93 3.70 27.62 -6.20
N ARG A 94 3.16 26.46 -5.82
CA ARG A 94 2.53 25.48 -6.72
C ARG A 94 1.17 25.11 -6.14
N THR A 95 0.19 24.88 -7.02
CA THR A 95 -1.13 24.35 -6.66
C THR A 95 -1.15 22.84 -6.76
N ASP A 96 -0.38 22.26 -7.68
CA ASP A 96 -0.33 20.80 -7.88
C ASP A 96 0.97 20.19 -7.35
N HIS A 97 0.81 19.10 -6.59
CA HIS A 97 1.90 18.35 -5.97
C HIS A 97 1.83 16.87 -6.33
N LEU A 98 2.84 16.38 -7.05
CA LEU A 98 2.96 14.96 -7.36
C LEU A 98 3.65 14.21 -6.21
N TYR A 99 3.03 13.12 -5.76
CA TYR A 99 3.58 12.29 -4.70
C TYR A 99 3.31 10.81 -4.96
N GLN A 100 4.03 9.96 -4.23
CA GLN A 100 3.79 8.52 -4.17
C GLN A 100 3.75 8.08 -2.73
N LEU A 101 3.08 6.96 -2.47
CA LEU A 101 3.13 6.29 -1.19
C LEU A 101 4.07 5.09 -1.31
N LYS A 102 4.87 4.85 -0.27
CA LYS A 102 5.80 3.73 -0.24
C LYS A 102 5.77 3.06 1.13
N PHE A 103 5.76 1.74 1.13
CA PHE A 103 5.91 0.92 2.31
C PHE A 103 7.17 0.07 2.19
N ASN A 104 8.02 0.11 3.22
CA ASN A 104 9.09 -0.86 3.42
C ASN A 104 8.63 -1.87 4.48
N TYR A 105 9.00 -3.13 4.31
CA TYR A 105 8.69 -4.19 5.28
C TYR A 105 9.72 -5.31 5.19
N LEU A 106 9.66 -6.23 6.16
CA LEU A 106 10.37 -7.49 6.14
C LEU A 106 9.43 -8.62 5.71
N SER A 107 9.91 -9.49 4.83
CA SER A 107 9.22 -10.70 4.40
C SER A 107 9.89 -11.93 4.99
N LYS A 108 9.11 -12.85 5.57
CA LYS A 108 9.48 -14.17 6.13
C LYS A 108 9.98 -15.08 5.02
N GLN A 109 11.22 -14.86 4.60
CA GLN A 109 11.95 -15.74 3.70
C GLN A 109 12.85 -16.67 4.52
N PHE A 110 13.21 -17.83 3.95
CA PHE A 110 14.15 -18.76 4.57
C PHE A 110 15.58 -18.48 4.06
N PRO A 111 16.63 -18.52 4.91
CA PRO A 111 16.61 -18.85 6.34
C PRO A 111 16.23 -17.68 7.26
N GLN A 112 16.21 -16.46 6.77
CA GLN A 112 15.97 -15.26 7.57
C GLN A 112 15.10 -14.24 6.82
N PRO A 113 14.35 -13.38 7.53
CA PRO A 113 13.58 -12.33 6.92
C PRO A 113 14.43 -11.41 6.04
N LYS A 114 13.86 -10.94 4.93
CA LYS A 114 14.54 -10.01 4.01
C LYS A 114 13.74 -8.72 3.83
N PRO A 115 14.42 -7.57 3.68
CA PRO A 115 13.78 -6.32 3.28
C PRO A 115 13.11 -6.44 1.92
N ASP A 116 11.94 -5.83 1.82
CA ASP A 116 11.14 -5.70 0.62
C ASP A 116 10.35 -4.39 0.69
N SER A 117 9.74 -3.98 -0.42
CA SER A 117 8.97 -2.74 -0.47
C SER A 117 7.91 -2.74 -1.56
N LEU A 118 6.84 -1.98 -1.32
CA LEU A 118 5.83 -1.66 -2.33
C LEU A 118 5.73 -0.14 -2.48
N ARG A 119 5.50 0.31 -3.71
CA ARG A 119 5.33 1.72 -4.06
C ARG A 119 4.09 1.86 -4.94
N SER A 120 3.27 2.87 -4.68
CA SER A 120 2.09 3.18 -5.48
C SER A 120 2.44 3.77 -6.84
N GLU A 121 1.45 3.92 -7.71
CA GLU A 121 1.52 4.94 -8.77
C GLU A 121 1.68 6.35 -8.19
N ALA A 122 1.99 7.31 -9.06
CA ALA A 122 2.00 8.72 -8.70
C ALA A 122 0.57 9.25 -8.59
N PHE A 123 0.30 9.97 -7.50
CA PHE A 123 -0.91 10.73 -7.27
C PHE A 123 -0.62 12.23 -7.41
N SER A 124 -1.66 13.02 -7.67
CA SER A 124 -1.61 14.48 -7.63
C SER A 124 -2.46 14.98 -6.48
N LEU A 125 -1.95 15.95 -5.74
CA LEU A 125 -2.69 16.72 -4.75
C LEU A 125 -2.80 18.16 -5.26
N GLU A 126 -4.03 18.64 -5.44
CA GLU A 126 -4.33 20.03 -5.80
C GLU A 126 -4.66 20.85 -4.54
N ILE A 127 -4.11 22.05 -4.45
CA ILE A 127 -4.43 23.02 -3.39
C ILE A 127 -5.42 24.04 -3.94
N GLU A 128 -6.64 23.98 -3.45
CA GLU A 128 -7.72 24.90 -3.80
C GLU A 128 -7.56 26.24 -3.07
N GLU A 129 -7.85 27.36 -3.74
CA GLU A 129 -7.74 28.72 -3.19
C GLU A 129 -8.73 29.03 -2.06
#